data_AF-A0A946WGA8-F1
#
_entry.id   AF-A0A946WGA8-F1
#
_cell.length_a   1.000
_cell.length_b   1.000
_cell.length_c   1.000
_cell.angle_alpha   90.00
_cell.angle_beta   90.00
_cell.angle_gamma   90.00
#
_symmetry.space_group_name_H-M   'P 1'
#
loop_
_entity.id
_entity.type
_entity.pdbx_description
1 polymer ?
#
loop_
_entity_poly.entity_id
_entity_poly.type
_entity_poly.pdbx_seq_one_letter_code
_entity_poly.pdbx_strand_id
1 'polypeptide(L)'
;MNLIKYSLPIFVSISTLFATWFNDIPREIKQANGEIIHCFISGDQYSKRLHDENNFTIILNSIDGNYYYANLDLNGVLRPSDFQVGEGNPAFFGMEPGLTISKSEYEKKRLFYHNETSTRNSRDAPTSGEIAQLNVFIRFSDDPEFSSPRSYYDVVFQAEENEPSLRDYYWEISYNTLWVETHHFPDNVGDFNTSYQDEHPRNYYEPYSGANPGGYQNSDERTQREHTLLSNALNEIESQVPTDLDIDANDDGMVDAVSFVIYGGPGDWADLLWPHRWSLYTQNVT
;
A
#
# COMPACT_ATOMS: atom_id res chain seq x y z
N MET A 1 -3.80 -4.10 67.82
CA MET A 1 -3.06 -4.53 66.62
C MET A 1 -4.02 -4.40 65.45
N ASN A 2 -4.02 -3.25 64.78
CA ASN A 2 -4.98 -2.98 63.69
C ASN A 2 -4.39 -3.50 62.38
N LEU A 3 -5.01 -4.54 61.82
CA LEU A 3 -4.72 -5.06 60.50
C LEU A 3 -5.17 -4.04 59.45
N ILE A 4 -4.20 -3.35 58.84
CA ILE A 4 -4.43 -2.50 57.67
C ILE A 4 -4.67 -3.44 56.49
N LYS A 5 -5.93 -3.54 56.04
CA LYS A 5 -6.28 -4.22 54.79
C LYS A 5 -5.85 -3.34 53.63
N TYR A 6 -4.75 -3.71 52.98
CA TYR A 6 -4.36 -3.11 51.70
C TYR A 6 -5.30 -3.63 50.61
N SER A 7 -6.26 -2.81 50.20
CA SER A 7 -7.03 -3.05 48.98
C SER A 7 -6.20 -2.57 47.79
N LEU A 8 -5.68 -3.49 46.98
CA LEU A 8 -4.99 -3.18 45.73
C LEU A 8 -6.06 -2.82 44.67
N PRO A 9 -6.13 -1.58 44.17
CA PRO A 9 -7.10 -1.24 43.12
C PRO A 9 -6.65 -1.89 41.80
N ILE A 10 -7.46 -2.78 41.25
CA ILE A 10 -7.27 -3.33 39.91
C ILE A 10 -7.76 -2.27 38.92
N PHE A 11 -6.84 -1.62 38.23
CA PHE A 11 -7.15 -0.76 37.09
C PHE A 11 -7.35 -1.64 35.85
N VAL A 12 -8.59 -1.78 35.41
CA VAL A 12 -8.92 -2.35 34.10
C VAL A 12 -8.83 -1.22 33.09
N SER A 13 -7.77 -1.22 32.28
CA SER A 13 -7.68 -0.33 31.12
C SER A 13 -8.38 -1.01 29.94
N ILE A 14 -9.43 -0.37 29.42
CA ILE A 14 -10.13 -0.83 28.21
C ILE A 14 -9.59 0.00 27.05
N SER A 15 -8.81 -0.62 26.18
CA SER A 15 -8.37 -0.01 24.93
C SER A 15 -9.36 -0.35 23.81
N THR A 16 -9.99 0.66 23.23
CA THR A 16 -10.77 0.52 22.00
C THR A 16 -9.86 0.81 20.80
N LEU A 17 -9.64 -0.19 19.94
CA LEU A 17 -8.99 0.02 18.64
C LEU A 17 -10.06 0.38 17.62
N PHE A 18 -9.93 1.55 17.00
CA PHE A 18 -10.74 1.93 15.84
C PHE A 18 -9.95 1.59 14.58
N ALA A 19 -10.60 1.04 13.56
CA ALA A 19 -10.01 1.01 12.23
C ALA A 19 -9.77 2.46 11.79
N THR A 20 -8.59 2.74 11.21
CA THR A 20 -8.28 4.08 10.73
C THR A 20 -9.12 4.37 9.50
N TRP A 21 -10.20 5.11 9.70
CA TRP A 21 -10.92 5.79 8.64
C TRP A 21 -10.22 7.12 8.35
N PHE A 22 -9.78 7.30 7.12
CA PHE A 22 -9.20 8.55 6.65
C PHE A 22 -10.28 9.40 5.98
N ASN A 23 -10.21 10.70 6.25
CA ASN A 23 -11.10 11.69 5.68
C ASN A 23 -10.30 12.72 4.89
N ASP A 24 -10.85 13.09 3.74
CA ASP A 24 -10.50 14.29 2.98
C ASP A 24 -9.01 14.43 2.67
N ILE A 25 -8.33 13.32 2.34
CA ILE A 25 -6.93 13.37 1.92
C ILE A 25 -6.88 14.01 0.53
N PRO A 26 -6.18 15.14 0.33
CA PRO A 26 -6.13 15.83 -0.96
C PRO A 26 -5.52 14.95 -2.06
N ARG A 27 -6.12 15.01 -3.25
CA ARG A 27 -5.67 14.30 -4.45
C ARG A 27 -5.86 15.14 -5.70
N GLU A 28 -5.03 14.84 -6.69
CA GLU A 28 -5.15 15.37 -8.05
C GLU A 28 -5.43 14.21 -8.98
N ILE A 29 -6.46 14.35 -9.80
CA ILE A 29 -6.78 13.42 -10.89
C ILE A 29 -6.70 14.17 -12.21
N LYS A 30 -6.32 13.46 -13.26
CA LYS A 30 -6.14 14.03 -14.60
C LYS A 30 -7.21 13.49 -15.54
N GLN A 31 -8.00 14.39 -16.11
CA GLN A 31 -8.96 14.05 -17.17
C GLN A 31 -8.23 13.68 -18.46
N ALA A 32 -8.88 12.97 -19.38
CA ALA A 32 -8.24 12.55 -20.64
C ALA A 32 -7.83 13.73 -21.53
N ASN A 33 -8.51 14.89 -21.39
CA ASN A 33 -8.16 16.15 -22.06
C ASN A 33 -6.91 16.85 -21.45
N GLY A 34 -6.36 16.32 -20.36
CA GLY A 34 -5.21 16.87 -19.64
C GLY A 34 -5.55 17.84 -18.51
N GLU A 35 -6.82 18.17 -18.30
CA GLU A 35 -7.28 18.99 -17.18
C GLU A 35 -6.98 18.31 -15.84
N ILE A 36 -6.51 19.09 -14.87
CA ILE A 36 -6.23 18.64 -13.52
C ILE A 36 -7.40 19.02 -12.62
N ILE A 37 -7.96 18.03 -11.95
CA ILE A 37 -9.03 18.19 -10.98
C ILE A 37 -8.47 17.93 -9.59
N HIS A 38 -8.63 18.90 -8.71
CA HIS A 38 -8.35 18.74 -7.28
C HIS A 38 -9.57 18.13 -6.60
N CYS A 39 -9.37 17.04 -5.87
CA CYS A 39 -10.41 16.30 -5.17
C CYS A 39 -9.86 15.72 -3.87
N PHE A 40 -10.67 14.91 -3.21
CA PHE A 40 -10.34 14.28 -1.96
C PHE A 40 -10.55 12.77 -2.03
N ILE A 41 -9.84 12.04 -1.18
CA ILE A 41 -10.04 10.62 -0.98
C ILE A 41 -10.37 10.34 0.48
N SER A 42 -11.45 9.59 0.70
CA SER A 42 -11.92 9.17 2.02
C SER A 42 -12.21 7.67 2.02
N GLY A 43 -11.87 6.98 3.11
CA GLY A 43 -12.02 5.52 3.20
C GLY A 43 -11.18 4.84 4.28
N ASP A 44 -11.11 3.53 4.17
CA ASP A 44 -10.32 2.63 5.01
C ASP A 44 -9.53 1.63 4.15
N GLN A 45 -8.96 0.59 4.78
CA GLN A 45 -8.14 -0.41 4.10
C GLN A 45 -8.90 -1.27 3.06
N TYR A 46 -10.23 -1.31 3.09
CA TYR A 46 -11.03 -2.15 2.18
C TYR A 46 -11.85 -1.33 1.18
N SER A 47 -12.20 -0.09 1.51
CA SER A 47 -12.99 0.76 0.64
C SER A 47 -12.62 2.21 0.72
N LYS A 48 -12.66 2.86 -0.44
CA LYS A 48 -12.43 4.29 -0.61
C LYS A 48 -13.42 4.86 -1.61
N ARG A 49 -13.49 6.18 -1.65
CA ARG A 49 -14.05 6.92 -2.78
C ARG A 49 -13.30 8.23 -2.99
N LEU A 50 -13.13 8.60 -4.25
CA LEU A 50 -12.81 9.98 -4.61
C LEU A 50 -14.06 10.81 -4.46
N HIS A 51 -13.94 12.07 -4.04
CA HIS A 51 -15.05 13.00 -4.00
C HIS A 51 -14.60 14.46 -4.06
N ASP A 52 -15.51 15.35 -4.42
CA ASP A 52 -15.27 16.79 -4.37
C ASP A 52 -15.48 17.37 -2.95
N GLU A 53 -15.28 18.69 -2.82
CA GLU A 53 -15.48 19.45 -1.58
C GLU A 53 -16.92 19.39 -1.04
N ASN A 54 -17.90 19.12 -1.91
CA ASN A 54 -19.33 19.02 -1.58
C ASN A 54 -19.74 17.56 -1.35
N ASN A 55 -18.76 16.66 -1.18
CA ASN A 55 -18.95 15.26 -0.87
C ASN A 55 -19.54 14.42 -2.02
N PHE A 56 -19.59 14.92 -3.26
CA PHE A 56 -20.05 14.15 -4.41
C PHE A 56 -18.97 13.17 -4.86
N THR A 57 -19.34 11.90 -4.93
CA THR A 57 -18.43 10.81 -5.27
C THR A 57 -18.02 10.87 -6.73
N ILE A 58 -16.75 10.63 -7.00
CA ILE A 58 -16.11 10.66 -8.32
C ILE A 58 -15.66 9.24 -8.68
N ILE A 59 -15.89 8.84 -9.93
CA ILE A 59 -15.51 7.52 -10.46
C ILE A 59 -14.94 7.66 -11.88
N LEU A 60 -13.90 6.86 -12.17
CA LEU A 60 -13.35 6.74 -13.51
C LEU A 60 -14.33 5.95 -14.40
N ASN A 61 -14.70 6.51 -15.55
CA ASN A 61 -15.36 5.75 -16.60
C ASN A 61 -14.32 4.95 -17.38
N SER A 62 -14.32 3.64 -17.20
CA SER A 62 -13.35 2.76 -17.85
C SER A 62 -13.51 2.67 -19.37
N ILE A 63 -14.58 3.21 -19.96
CA ILE A 63 -14.79 3.20 -21.42
C ILE A 63 -14.00 4.32 -22.11
N ASP A 64 -14.05 5.54 -21.60
CA ASP A 64 -13.43 6.72 -22.22
C ASP A 64 -12.21 7.26 -21.44
N GLY A 65 -12.00 6.80 -20.20
CA GLY A 65 -10.90 7.23 -19.35
C GLY A 65 -11.09 8.60 -18.69
N ASN A 66 -12.30 9.16 -18.68
CA ASN A 66 -12.61 10.40 -17.97
C ASN A 66 -13.25 10.12 -16.60
N TYR A 67 -13.12 11.08 -15.69
CA TYR A 67 -13.74 11.04 -14.37
C TYR A 67 -15.10 11.73 -14.38
N TYR A 68 -16.10 11.02 -13.85
CA TYR A 68 -17.48 11.47 -13.75
C TYR A 68 -17.95 11.45 -12.30
N TYR A 69 -18.95 12.26 -12.00
CA TYR A 69 -19.68 12.11 -10.74
C TYR A 69 -20.46 10.79 -10.76
N ALA A 70 -20.48 10.10 -9.62
CA ALA A 70 -21.08 8.78 -9.51
C ALA A 70 -22.59 8.85 -9.28
N ASN A 71 -23.30 7.85 -9.78
CA ASN A 71 -24.69 7.55 -9.46
C ASN A 71 -24.83 6.06 -9.09
N LEU A 72 -25.98 5.69 -8.54
CA LEU A 72 -26.33 4.29 -8.28
C LEU A 72 -27.16 3.75 -9.44
N ASP A 73 -26.82 2.56 -9.91
CA ASP A 73 -27.71 1.80 -10.78
C ASP A 73 -28.89 1.19 -10.00
N LEU A 74 -29.79 0.51 -10.71
CA LEU A 74 -30.98 -0.11 -10.11
C LEU A 74 -30.66 -1.17 -9.03
N ASN A 75 -29.43 -1.66 -8.99
CA ASN A 75 -28.96 -2.63 -8.00
C ASN A 75 -28.15 -1.98 -6.87
N GLY A 76 -28.05 -0.66 -6.84
CA GLY A 76 -27.25 0.06 -5.85
C GLY A 76 -25.74 -0.05 -6.08
N VAL A 77 -25.31 -0.31 -7.32
CA VAL A 77 -23.90 -0.32 -7.69
C VAL A 77 -23.50 1.04 -8.23
N LEU A 78 -22.35 1.56 -7.79
CA LEU A 78 -21.80 2.81 -8.32
C LEU A 78 -21.50 2.71 -9.81
N ARG A 79 -21.91 3.71 -10.57
CA ARG A 79 -21.57 3.89 -11.98
C ARG A 79 -21.21 5.34 -12.28
N PRO A 80 -20.46 5.60 -13.37
CA PRO A 80 -20.34 6.94 -13.92
C PRO A 80 -21.72 7.49 -14.32
N SER A 81 -22.01 8.73 -13.94
CA SER A 81 -23.12 9.49 -14.53
C SER A 81 -22.70 10.13 -15.86
N ASP A 82 -23.61 10.88 -16.47
CA ASP A 82 -23.31 11.67 -17.68
C ASP A 82 -22.57 13.00 -17.36
N PHE A 83 -22.31 13.30 -16.08
CA PHE A 83 -21.69 14.57 -15.65
C PHE A 83 -20.21 14.39 -15.37
N GLN A 84 -19.38 14.90 -16.28
CA GLN A 84 -17.94 14.89 -16.13
C GLN A 84 -17.53 15.83 -14.97
N VAL A 85 -16.55 15.39 -14.16
CA VAL A 85 -16.06 16.22 -13.05
C VAL A 85 -15.35 17.45 -13.60
N GLY A 86 -15.74 18.62 -13.08
CA GLY A 86 -15.33 19.93 -13.60
C GLY A 86 -16.44 20.64 -14.37
N GLU A 87 -17.45 19.91 -14.86
CA GLU A 87 -18.56 20.48 -15.63
C GLU A 87 -19.81 20.74 -14.76
N GLY A 88 -19.77 21.86 -14.02
CA GLY A 88 -20.92 22.34 -13.25
C GLY A 88 -21.07 21.71 -11.85
N ASN A 89 -22.19 22.00 -11.18
CA ASN A 89 -22.44 21.53 -9.80
C ASN A 89 -23.44 20.36 -9.81
N PRO A 90 -23.06 19.15 -9.35
CA PRO A 90 -23.92 17.96 -9.28
C PRO A 90 -25.24 18.17 -8.55
N ALA A 91 -25.26 19.06 -7.54
CA ALA A 91 -26.44 19.34 -6.75
C ALA A 91 -27.58 19.92 -7.61
N PHE A 92 -27.27 20.70 -8.66
CA PHE A 92 -28.28 21.25 -9.56
C PHE A 92 -28.94 20.20 -10.46
N PHE A 93 -28.32 19.02 -10.58
CA PHE A 93 -28.84 17.88 -11.33
C PHE A 93 -29.52 16.83 -10.44
N GLY A 94 -29.70 17.14 -9.14
CA GLY A 94 -30.35 16.24 -8.18
C GLY A 94 -29.51 15.02 -7.82
N MET A 95 -28.19 15.07 -8.01
CA MET A 95 -27.30 14.00 -7.59
C MET A 95 -27.22 13.94 -6.06
N GLU A 96 -26.93 12.74 -5.53
CA GLU A 96 -26.78 12.52 -4.10
C GLU A 96 -25.30 12.55 -3.70
N PRO A 97 -24.92 13.32 -2.67
CA PRO A 97 -23.57 13.29 -2.13
C PRO A 97 -23.35 12.04 -1.27
N GLY A 98 -22.09 11.66 -1.06
CA GLY A 98 -21.70 10.61 -0.11
C GLY A 98 -21.94 9.18 -0.59
N LEU A 99 -22.21 8.97 -1.88
CA LEU A 99 -22.38 7.63 -2.44
C LEU A 99 -21.12 6.78 -2.25
N THR A 100 -21.28 5.54 -1.81
CA THR A 100 -20.18 4.60 -1.59
C THR A 100 -20.57 3.21 -2.06
N ILE A 101 -19.60 2.29 -2.12
CA ILE A 101 -19.88 0.90 -2.47
C ILE A 101 -20.85 0.26 -1.46
N SER A 102 -21.59 -0.74 -1.91
CA SER A 102 -22.49 -1.47 -1.03
C SER A 102 -21.72 -2.24 0.05
N LYS A 103 -22.40 -2.54 1.17
CA LYS A 103 -21.82 -3.35 2.24
C LYS A 103 -21.34 -4.73 1.75
N SER A 104 -22.06 -5.35 0.83
CA SER A 104 -21.65 -6.65 0.28
C SER A 104 -20.36 -6.55 -0.52
N GLU A 105 -20.17 -5.47 -1.29
CA GLU A 105 -18.94 -5.23 -2.04
C GLU A 105 -17.76 -4.93 -1.11
N TYR A 106 -17.99 -4.17 -0.04
CA TYR A 106 -17.01 -3.96 1.02
C TYR A 106 -16.54 -5.29 1.64
N GLU A 107 -17.48 -6.17 2.02
CA GLU A 107 -17.14 -7.47 2.62
C GLU A 107 -16.39 -8.38 1.65
N LYS A 108 -16.69 -8.35 0.34
CA LYS A 108 -15.90 -9.08 -0.66
C LYS A 108 -14.45 -8.60 -0.69
N LYS A 109 -14.23 -7.28 -0.70
CA LYS A 109 -12.88 -6.69 -0.67
C LYS A 109 -12.15 -7.07 0.61
N ARG A 110 -12.83 -7.01 1.76
CA ARG A 110 -12.28 -7.46 3.03
C ARG A 110 -11.89 -8.95 3.00
N LEU A 111 -12.75 -9.82 2.50
CA LEU A 111 -12.46 -11.26 2.40
C LEU A 111 -11.29 -11.55 1.45
N PHE A 112 -11.15 -10.78 0.37
CA PHE A 112 -10.01 -10.90 -0.54
C PHE A 112 -8.67 -10.70 0.16
N TYR A 113 -8.54 -9.67 1.01
CA TYR A 113 -7.31 -9.37 1.76
C TYR A 113 -7.09 -10.27 2.99
N HIS A 114 -8.09 -11.04 3.41
CA HIS A 114 -8.03 -11.95 4.57
C HIS A 114 -8.23 -13.41 4.15
N ASN A 115 -7.82 -13.77 2.93
CA ASN A 115 -8.00 -15.12 2.43
C ASN A 115 -7.01 -16.10 3.11
N GLU A 116 -7.44 -17.35 3.31
CA GLU A 116 -6.66 -18.36 4.05
C GLU A 116 -5.27 -18.63 3.44
N THR A 117 -5.13 -18.45 2.12
CA THR A 117 -3.86 -18.64 1.40
C THR A 117 -2.85 -17.53 1.71
N SER A 118 -3.32 -16.32 2.02
CA SER A 118 -2.51 -15.16 2.36
C SER A 118 -2.22 -15.01 3.86
N THR A 119 -2.99 -15.71 4.72
CA THR A 119 -2.88 -15.61 6.19
C THR A 119 -2.08 -16.76 6.77
N ARG A 120 -1.09 -16.48 7.62
CA ARG A 120 -0.34 -17.49 8.35
C ARG A 120 -0.87 -17.65 9.77
N ASN A 121 -0.83 -18.87 10.28
CA ASN A 121 -1.22 -19.20 11.66
C ASN A 121 -0.10 -18.93 12.69
N SER A 122 1.14 -18.76 12.22
CA SER A 122 2.31 -18.38 13.02
C SER A 122 2.63 -16.90 12.83
N ARG A 123 3.49 -16.36 13.70
CA ARG A 123 4.08 -15.03 13.49
C ARG A 123 5.00 -15.09 12.27
N ASP A 124 5.02 -14.01 11.49
CA ASP A 124 5.85 -13.91 10.30
C ASP A 124 7.34 -13.63 10.62
N ALA A 125 7.63 -13.15 11.84
CA ALA A 125 8.97 -12.76 12.27
C ALA A 125 9.10 -12.84 13.81
N PRO A 126 10.31 -12.94 14.39
CA PRO A 126 10.53 -12.88 15.83
C PRO A 126 10.19 -11.50 16.42
N THR A 127 10.01 -11.42 17.74
CA THR A 127 9.71 -10.15 18.44
C THR A 127 10.86 -9.59 19.27
N SER A 128 12.02 -10.24 19.19
CA SER A 128 13.25 -9.88 19.89
C SER A 128 14.44 -10.48 19.14
N GLY A 129 15.63 -9.96 19.41
CA GLY A 129 16.83 -10.29 18.65
C GLY A 129 17.04 -9.27 17.54
N GLU A 130 17.56 -9.74 16.42
CA GLU A 130 17.89 -8.95 15.25
C GLU A 130 17.10 -9.48 14.05
N ILE A 131 16.54 -8.57 13.26
CA ILE A 131 15.88 -8.88 11.99
C ILE A 131 16.62 -8.13 10.90
N ALA A 132 17.15 -8.87 9.92
CA ALA A 132 17.63 -8.31 8.67
C ALA A 132 16.45 -8.11 7.72
N GLN A 133 16.06 -6.86 7.51
CA GLN A 133 15.05 -6.48 6.52
C GLN A 133 15.69 -6.24 5.16
N LEU A 134 15.20 -6.94 4.13
CA LEU A 134 15.54 -6.63 2.75
C LEU A 134 14.62 -5.51 2.24
N ASN A 135 15.18 -4.42 1.72
CA ASN A 135 14.43 -3.37 1.03
C ASN A 135 14.85 -3.28 -0.43
N VAL A 136 13.92 -3.53 -1.35
CA VAL A 136 14.21 -3.60 -2.79
C VAL A 136 13.61 -2.40 -3.51
N PHE A 137 14.45 -1.60 -4.16
CA PHE A 137 14.01 -0.49 -5.01
C PHE A 137 13.63 -0.99 -6.40
N ILE A 138 12.45 -0.57 -6.87
CA ILE A 138 11.88 -0.98 -8.17
C ILE A 138 11.54 0.26 -8.99
N ARG A 139 11.80 0.22 -10.29
CA ARG A 139 11.25 1.16 -11.28
C ARG A 139 10.72 0.41 -12.50
N PHE A 140 9.80 1.01 -13.25
CA PHE A 140 9.27 0.41 -14.47
C PHE A 140 10.08 0.78 -15.71
N SER A 141 9.80 0.12 -16.84
CA SER A 141 10.54 0.32 -18.09
C SER A 141 10.52 1.78 -18.59
N ASP A 142 9.45 2.52 -18.29
CA ASP A 142 9.21 3.92 -18.66
C ASP A 142 9.49 4.93 -17.54
N ASP A 143 9.86 4.46 -16.35
CA ASP A 143 10.29 5.32 -15.25
C ASP A 143 11.77 5.74 -15.42
N PRO A 144 12.13 6.98 -15.06
CA PRO A 144 13.53 7.38 -14.96
C PRO A 144 14.18 6.74 -13.72
N GLU A 145 15.50 6.95 -13.59
CA GLU A 145 16.22 6.58 -12.36
C GLU A 145 15.73 7.38 -11.14
N PHE A 146 15.92 6.82 -9.95
CA PHE A 146 15.67 7.53 -8.69
C PHE A 146 16.51 8.82 -8.64
N SER A 147 15.84 9.93 -8.36
CA SER A 147 16.48 11.25 -8.41
C SER A 147 17.26 11.61 -7.14
N SER A 148 16.88 11.04 -6.00
CA SER A 148 17.57 11.22 -4.73
C SER A 148 18.61 10.11 -4.49
N PRO A 149 19.69 10.41 -3.74
CA PRO A 149 20.67 9.41 -3.35
C PRO A 149 20.06 8.33 -2.43
N ARG A 150 20.78 7.22 -2.24
CA ARG A 150 20.32 6.13 -1.38
C ARG A 150 20.16 6.57 0.07
N SER A 151 21.10 7.36 0.57
CA SER A 151 21.06 7.96 1.92
C SER A 151 19.77 8.72 2.20
N TYR A 152 19.18 9.40 1.22
CA TYR A 152 17.90 10.11 1.38
C TYR A 152 16.75 9.16 1.72
N TYR A 153 16.70 7.99 1.08
CA TYR A 153 15.66 6.99 1.33
C TYR A 153 15.92 6.21 2.62
N ASP A 154 17.19 6.00 2.97
CA ASP A 154 17.63 5.23 4.14
C ASP A 154 17.22 5.86 5.47
N VAL A 155 17.12 7.20 5.54
CA VAL A 155 16.72 7.93 6.77
C VAL A 155 15.41 7.39 7.37
N VAL A 156 14.41 7.04 6.54
CA VAL A 156 13.13 6.53 7.04
C VAL A 156 13.29 5.17 7.72
N PHE A 157 14.24 4.36 7.26
CA PHE A 157 14.49 3.03 7.79
C PHE A 157 15.43 3.07 9.00
N GLN A 158 16.52 3.81 8.89
CA GLN A 158 17.66 3.70 9.80
C GLN A 158 18.49 4.98 9.89
N ALA A 159 17.83 6.09 10.21
CA ALA A 159 18.45 7.40 10.42
C ALA A 159 19.68 7.37 11.35
N GLU A 160 20.59 8.31 11.12
CA GLU A 160 21.69 8.61 12.03
C GLU A 160 21.21 9.42 13.25
N GLU A 161 22.04 9.47 14.30
CA GLU A 161 21.77 9.97 15.67
C GLU A 161 20.65 11.02 15.84
N ASN A 162 19.71 10.73 16.74
CA ASN A 162 18.62 11.59 17.26
C ASN A 162 17.47 11.92 16.30
N GLU A 163 17.37 11.26 15.14
CA GLU A 163 16.19 11.32 14.28
C GLU A 163 15.40 10.00 14.37
N PRO A 164 14.05 10.03 14.48
CA PRO A 164 13.26 8.79 14.51
C PRO A 164 13.25 8.06 13.17
N SER A 165 13.53 6.76 13.18
CA SER A 165 13.36 5.87 12.02
C SER A 165 12.53 4.61 12.35
N LEU A 166 12.30 3.75 11.34
CA LEU A 166 11.72 2.42 11.53
C LEU A 166 12.46 1.61 12.59
N ARG A 167 13.79 1.58 12.52
CA ARG A 167 14.66 0.92 13.49
C ARG A 167 14.46 1.48 14.89
N ASP A 168 14.45 2.80 15.06
CA ASP A 168 14.27 3.42 16.39
C ASP A 168 12.89 3.13 16.96
N TYR A 169 11.85 3.16 16.12
CA TYR A 169 10.50 2.80 16.53
C TYR A 169 10.47 1.38 17.12
N TYR A 170 10.95 0.37 16.39
CA TYR A 170 10.96 -1.01 16.86
C TYR A 170 11.86 -1.22 18.07
N TRP A 171 13.03 -0.56 18.12
CA TRP A 171 13.92 -0.60 19.27
C TRP A 171 13.25 -0.04 20.53
N GLU A 172 12.57 1.11 20.42
CA GLU A 172 11.87 1.76 21.54
C GLU A 172 10.67 0.92 22.01
N ILE A 173 9.75 0.56 21.10
CA ILE A 173 8.51 -0.15 21.47
C ILE A 173 8.76 -1.58 21.96
N SER A 174 9.91 -2.17 21.60
CA SER A 174 10.33 -3.48 22.08
C SER A 174 11.10 -3.43 23.40
N TYR A 175 11.26 -2.25 24.01
CA TYR A 175 12.09 -2.06 25.20
C TYR A 175 13.54 -2.52 25.00
N ASN A 176 14.15 -2.14 23.88
CA ASN A 176 15.53 -2.48 23.52
C ASN A 176 15.76 -3.98 23.31
N THR A 177 14.74 -4.71 22.84
CA THR A 177 14.86 -6.16 22.62
C THR A 177 14.80 -6.56 21.15
N LEU A 178 14.33 -5.70 20.25
CA LEU A 178 14.26 -5.96 18.82
C LEU A 178 15.03 -4.89 18.04
N TRP A 179 16.10 -5.30 17.38
CA TRP A 179 16.87 -4.50 16.44
C TRP A 179 16.48 -4.85 15.01
N VAL A 180 16.10 -3.86 14.20
CA VAL A 180 15.77 -4.06 12.78
C VAL A 180 16.83 -3.36 11.96
N GLU A 181 17.61 -4.11 11.19
CA GLU A 181 18.62 -3.58 10.27
C GLU A 181 18.10 -3.69 8.84
N THR A 182 18.15 -2.59 8.06
CA THR A 182 17.62 -2.60 6.69
C THR A 182 18.76 -2.60 5.68
N HIS A 183 18.75 -3.61 4.80
CA HIS A 183 19.69 -3.74 3.70
C HIS A 183 18.99 -3.35 2.40
N HIS A 184 19.56 -2.36 1.70
CA HIS A 184 18.99 -1.80 0.48
C HIS A 184 19.54 -2.46 -0.78
N PHE A 185 18.63 -2.91 -1.64
CA PHE A 185 18.94 -3.61 -2.89
C PHE A 185 18.26 -2.98 -4.11
N PRO A 186 18.81 -3.15 -5.33
CA PRO A 186 20.11 -3.76 -5.64
C PRO A 186 21.27 -2.97 -5.04
N ASP A 187 22.46 -3.56 -4.94
CA ASP A 187 23.70 -2.91 -4.54
C ASP A 187 23.94 -1.63 -5.34
N ASN A 188 24.61 -0.68 -4.73
CA ASN A 188 24.93 0.60 -5.34
C ASN A 188 26.42 0.90 -5.36
N VAL A 189 26.81 1.78 -6.27
CA VAL A 189 28.15 2.35 -6.33
C VAL A 189 28.10 3.76 -5.76
N GLY A 190 28.79 3.99 -4.64
CA GLY A 190 28.74 5.26 -3.92
C GLY A 190 27.40 5.45 -3.22
N ASP A 191 26.77 6.61 -3.41
CA ASP A 191 25.46 6.94 -2.84
C ASP A 191 24.35 7.06 -3.91
N PHE A 192 24.60 6.53 -5.11
CA PHE A 192 23.57 6.46 -6.15
C PHE A 192 22.49 5.45 -5.74
N ASN A 193 21.21 5.73 -6.00
CA ASN A 193 20.14 4.80 -5.68
C ASN A 193 19.82 3.91 -6.90
N THR A 194 20.47 2.76 -7.00
CA THR A 194 20.16 1.72 -7.99
C THR A 194 18.80 1.08 -7.70
N SER A 195 18.16 0.56 -8.75
CA SER A 195 16.88 -0.15 -8.64
C SER A 195 16.79 -1.27 -9.68
N TYR A 196 15.96 -2.28 -9.39
CA TYR A 196 15.52 -3.23 -10.40
C TYR A 196 14.58 -2.51 -11.37
N GLN A 197 14.87 -2.60 -12.68
CA GLN A 197 13.99 -2.09 -13.73
C GLN A 197 13.15 -3.23 -14.28
N ASP A 198 11.84 -3.20 -14.06
CA ASP A 198 10.94 -4.16 -14.67
C ASP A 198 10.80 -3.94 -16.18
N GLU A 199 10.57 -5.02 -16.93
CA GLU A 199 10.41 -5.00 -18.38
C GLU A 199 9.12 -4.31 -18.85
N HIS A 200 8.10 -4.24 -17.99
CA HIS A 200 6.82 -3.62 -18.30
C HIS A 200 6.77 -2.15 -17.88
N PRO A 201 5.99 -1.32 -18.60
CA PRO A 201 5.72 0.06 -18.19
C PRO A 201 4.77 0.13 -16.98
N ARG A 202 4.75 1.25 -16.28
CA ARG A 202 3.90 1.45 -15.09
C ARG A 202 2.44 1.11 -15.33
N ASN A 203 1.90 1.50 -16.48
CA ASN A 203 0.48 1.33 -16.81
C ASN A 203 0.06 -0.15 -16.93
N TYR A 204 1.01 -1.08 -17.11
CA TYR A 204 0.77 -2.52 -17.01
C TYR A 204 0.38 -2.92 -15.57
N TYR A 205 0.85 -2.21 -14.56
CA TYR A 205 0.52 -2.48 -13.16
C TYR A 205 -0.68 -1.66 -12.67
N GLU A 206 -1.41 -1.01 -13.57
CA GLU A 206 -2.60 -0.21 -13.26
C GLU A 206 -3.88 -0.87 -13.81
N PRO A 207 -5.07 -0.51 -13.31
CA PRO A 207 -6.33 -1.03 -13.85
C PRO A 207 -6.53 -0.72 -15.33
N TYR A 208 -7.14 -1.65 -16.06
CA TYR A 208 -7.56 -1.47 -17.44
C TYR A 208 -8.61 -0.34 -17.57
N SER A 209 -8.45 0.51 -18.58
CA SER A 209 -9.46 1.45 -19.05
C SER A 209 -9.27 1.77 -20.54
N GLY A 210 -10.19 2.50 -21.15
CA GLY A 210 -10.02 3.03 -22.51
C GLY A 210 -8.78 3.92 -22.66
N ALA A 211 -8.38 4.61 -21.59
CA ALA A 211 -7.13 5.38 -21.53
C ALA A 211 -5.90 4.52 -21.16
N ASN A 212 -6.10 3.37 -20.51
CA ASN A 212 -5.06 2.40 -20.18
C ASN A 212 -5.39 0.98 -20.68
N PRO A 213 -5.27 0.71 -21.99
CA PRO A 213 -5.60 -0.60 -22.54
C PRO A 213 -4.61 -1.71 -22.14
N GLY A 214 -3.45 -1.36 -21.58
CA GLY A 214 -2.42 -2.31 -21.12
C GLY A 214 -2.62 -2.81 -19.68
N GLY A 215 -3.53 -2.19 -18.93
CA GLY A 215 -3.78 -2.50 -17.52
C GLY A 215 -4.42 -3.86 -17.26
N TYR A 216 -4.46 -4.25 -15.98
CA TYR A 216 -5.10 -5.50 -15.56
C TYR A 216 -6.63 -5.37 -15.51
N GLN A 217 -7.34 -6.45 -15.85
CA GLN A 217 -8.80 -6.45 -15.99
C GLN A 217 -9.52 -7.02 -14.78
N ASN A 218 -8.85 -7.81 -13.95
CA ASN A 218 -9.45 -8.51 -12.82
C ASN A 218 -8.42 -8.83 -11.73
N SER A 219 -8.92 -9.32 -10.58
CA SER A 219 -8.10 -9.62 -9.40
C SER A 219 -7.06 -10.72 -9.63
N ASP A 220 -7.34 -11.69 -10.50
CA ASP A 220 -6.40 -12.79 -10.78
C ASP A 220 -5.20 -12.25 -11.58
N GLU A 221 -5.48 -11.44 -12.60
CA GLU A 221 -4.44 -10.76 -13.37
C GLU A 221 -3.64 -9.78 -12.51
N ARG A 222 -4.31 -9.00 -11.64
CA ARG A 222 -3.66 -8.13 -10.65
C ARG A 222 -2.68 -8.93 -9.79
N THR A 223 -3.14 -10.05 -9.21
CA THR A 223 -2.34 -10.92 -8.34
C THR A 223 -1.13 -11.48 -9.08
N GLN A 224 -1.34 -12.01 -10.28
CA GLN A 224 -0.27 -12.62 -11.06
C GLN A 224 0.80 -11.58 -11.44
N ARG A 225 0.38 -10.39 -11.90
CA ARG A 225 1.31 -9.31 -12.26
C ARG A 225 2.13 -8.85 -11.06
N GLU A 226 1.50 -8.65 -9.90
CA GLU A 226 2.20 -8.24 -8.68
C GLU A 226 3.17 -9.32 -8.20
N HIS A 227 2.72 -10.56 -8.08
CA HIS A 227 3.59 -11.65 -7.63
C HIS A 227 4.78 -11.86 -8.58
N THR A 228 4.57 -11.73 -9.90
CA THR A 228 5.66 -11.81 -10.88
C THR A 228 6.63 -10.63 -10.73
N LEU A 229 6.15 -9.40 -10.55
CA LEU A 229 7.00 -8.23 -10.31
C LEU A 229 7.92 -8.43 -9.09
N LEU A 230 7.32 -8.80 -7.95
CA LEU A 230 8.07 -8.98 -6.70
C LEU A 230 9.03 -10.17 -6.77
N SER A 231 8.61 -11.27 -7.40
CA SER A 231 9.47 -12.44 -7.63
C SER A 231 10.68 -12.10 -8.50
N ASN A 232 10.46 -11.40 -9.62
CA ASN A 232 11.55 -10.98 -10.50
C ASN A 232 12.53 -10.04 -9.79
N ALA A 233 12.02 -9.07 -9.02
CA ALA A 233 12.86 -8.15 -8.25
C ALA A 233 13.71 -8.87 -7.21
N LEU A 234 13.18 -9.89 -6.54
CA LEU A 234 13.93 -10.71 -5.59
C LEU A 234 14.97 -11.60 -6.29
N ASN A 235 14.62 -12.24 -7.41
CA ASN A 235 15.56 -13.05 -8.19
C ASN A 235 16.75 -12.21 -8.71
N GLU A 236 16.52 -10.94 -9.06
CA GLU A 236 17.60 -10.05 -9.52
C GLU A 236 18.64 -9.77 -8.42
N ILE A 237 18.18 -9.68 -7.16
CA ILE A 237 19.05 -9.34 -6.03
C ILE A 237 19.64 -10.57 -5.34
N GLU A 238 19.20 -11.79 -5.67
CA GLU A 238 19.58 -13.05 -5.00
C GLU A 238 21.11 -13.16 -4.82
N SER A 239 21.86 -12.93 -5.90
CA SER A 239 23.33 -13.02 -5.89
C SER A 239 24.04 -11.91 -5.10
N GLN A 240 23.31 -10.87 -4.69
CA GLN A 240 23.81 -9.71 -3.95
C GLN A 240 23.51 -9.82 -2.45
N VAL A 241 22.55 -10.66 -2.04
CA VAL A 241 22.27 -10.92 -0.62
C VAL A 241 23.42 -11.72 -0.02
N PRO A 242 24.11 -11.24 1.02
CA PRO A 242 25.19 -11.99 1.66
C PRO A 242 24.70 -13.33 2.22
N THR A 243 25.43 -14.41 1.95
CA THR A 243 25.05 -15.75 2.41
C THR A 243 25.13 -15.93 3.93
N ASP A 244 25.82 -15.03 4.62
CA ASP A 244 25.96 -14.97 6.07
C ASP A 244 24.98 -13.98 6.74
N LEU A 245 24.16 -13.28 5.95
CA LEU A 245 23.07 -12.46 6.47
C LEU A 245 21.91 -13.37 6.91
N ASP A 246 21.58 -13.32 8.19
CA ASP A 246 20.45 -14.08 8.75
C ASP A 246 19.12 -13.37 8.44
N ILE A 247 18.45 -13.83 7.38
CA ILE A 247 17.16 -13.29 6.91
C ILE A 247 15.96 -14.10 7.39
N ASP A 248 16.19 -15.18 8.15
CA ASP A 248 15.20 -16.08 8.76
C ASP A 248 15.61 -16.34 10.23
N ALA A 249 15.59 -15.28 11.03
CA ALA A 249 16.09 -15.26 12.40
C ALA A 249 15.28 -16.16 13.35
N ASN A 250 14.15 -16.71 12.90
CA ASN A 250 13.33 -17.65 13.66
C ASN A 250 13.38 -19.10 13.14
N ASP A 251 14.15 -19.37 12.09
CA ASP A 251 14.36 -20.66 11.43
C ASP A 251 13.05 -21.34 10.97
N ASP A 252 12.04 -20.59 10.51
CA ASP A 252 10.78 -21.18 9.99
C ASP A 252 10.82 -21.49 8.48
N GLY A 253 11.96 -21.25 7.85
CA GLY A 253 12.24 -21.47 6.44
C GLY A 253 11.77 -20.33 5.53
N MET A 254 11.50 -19.14 6.09
CA MET A 254 10.96 -17.99 5.36
C MET A 254 11.67 -16.71 5.74
N VAL A 255 11.75 -15.79 4.79
CA VAL A 255 12.33 -14.46 5.03
C VAL A 255 11.43 -13.66 5.97
N ASP A 256 11.99 -13.19 7.09
CA ASP A 256 11.25 -12.49 8.15
C ASP A 256 10.69 -11.14 7.69
N ALA A 257 11.47 -10.38 6.91
CA ALA A 257 11.14 -9.01 6.55
C ALA A 257 11.63 -8.62 5.14
N VAL A 258 10.67 -8.29 4.28
CA VAL A 258 10.92 -7.74 2.94
C VAL A 258 10.04 -6.52 2.73
N SER A 259 10.61 -5.46 2.17
CA SER A 259 9.93 -4.24 1.74
C SER A 259 10.32 -3.88 0.31
N PHE A 260 9.41 -3.19 -0.38
CA PHE A 260 9.61 -2.76 -1.75
C PHE A 260 9.33 -1.27 -1.87
N VAL A 261 10.28 -0.52 -2.42
CA VAL A 261 10.14 0.91 -2.71
C VAL A 261 10.04 1.08 -4.22
N ILE A 262 8.83 1.33 -4.70
CA ILE A 262 8.55 1.53 -6.12
C ILE A 262 8.70 3.03 -6.44
N TYR A 263 9.36 3.34 -7.56
CA TYR A 263 9.49 4.72 -8.06
C TYR A 263 8.12 5.38 -8.22
N GLY A 264 8.08 6.72 -8.18
CA GLY A 264 6.87 7.49 -8.50
C GLY A 264 5.83 7.56 -7.38
N GLY A 265 4.67 8.11 -7.71
CA GLY A 265 3.55 8.22 -6.78
C GLY A 265 2.88 6.87 -6.55
N PRO A 266 2.18 6.68 -5.41
CA PRO A 266 1.34 5.52 -5.22
C PRO A 266 0.25 5.49 -6.30
N GLY A 267 -0.14 4.29 -6.72
CA GLY A 267 -1.33 4.12 -7.54
C GLY A 267 -2.60 4.55 -6.81
N ASP A 268 -3.73 4.37 -7.47
CA ASP A 268 -5.02 4.59 -6.84
C ASP A 268 -5.19 3.65 -5.62
N TRP A 269 -5.70 4.17 -4.51
CA TRP A 269 -5.81 3.41 -3.25
C TRP A 269 -6.45 2.01 -3.34
N ALA A 270 -5.81 0.99 -2.75
CA ALA A 270 -6.21 -0.42 -2.85
C ALA A 270 -6.17 -1.03 -4.27
N ASP A 271 -5.54 -0.36 -5.24
CA ASP A 271 -5.03 -1.00 -6.46
C ASP A 271 -3.63 -1.57 -6.23
N LEU A 272 -3.05 -2.23 -7.24
CA LEU A 272 -1.74 -2.90 -7.15
C LEU A 272 -0.64 -1.96 -6.61
N LEU A 273 -0.50 -0.76 -7.19
CA LEU A 273 0.56 0.18 -6.82
C LEU A 273 0.23 1.04 -5.58
N TRP A 274 -0.89 0.79 -4.90
CA TRP A 274 -1.13 1.40 -3.59
C TRP A 274 -0.26 0.71 -2.54
N PRO A 275 0.41 1.42 -1.63
CA PRO A 275 1.20 0.78 -0.58
C PRO A 275 0.35 -0.18 0.26
N HIS A 276 0.76 -1.44 0.30
CA HIS A 276 0.07 -2.50 1.03
C HIS A 276 1.03 -3.63 1.38
N ARG A 277 0.52 -4.64 2.10
CA ARG A 277 1.22 -5.87 2.43
C ARG A 277 0.57 -7.04 1.68
N TRP A 278 1.38 -7.93 1.13
CA TRP A 278 0.93 -9.19 0.55
C TRP A 278 1.90 -10.32 0.94
N SER A 279 1.44 -11.57 0.83
CA SER A 279 2.21 -12.82 0.79
C SER A 279 2.28 -13.44 -0.62
N LEU A 280 3.48 -13.80 -1.09
CA LEU A 280 3.67 -14.46 -2.39
C LEU A 280 3.25 -15.93 -2.35
N TYR A 281 1.98 -16.21 -2.66
CA TYR A 281 1.45 -17.58 -2.69
C TYR A 281 1.35 -18.23 -4.08
N THR A 282 1.63 -17.48 -5.16
CA THR A 282 1.67 -18.04 -6.54
C THR A 282 3.07 -18.18 -7.11
N GLN A 283 4.07 -17.71 -6.37
CA GLN A 283 5.49 -17.74 -6.73
C GLN A 283 6.27 -18.31 -5.55
N ASN A 284 7.37 -18.99 -5.83
CA ASN A 284 8.34 -19.38 -4.81
C ASN A 284 9.68 -18.79 -5.21
N VAL A 285 10.24 -17.96 -4.35
CA VAL A 285 11.58 -17.39 -4.48
C VAL A 285 12.43 -18.07 -3.42
N THR A 286 13.61 -18.55 -3.80
CA THR A 286 14.53 -19.31 -2.94
C THR A 286 15.85 -18.62 -2.83
#